data_AF-A0A356BE57-F1
#
_entry.id   AF-A0A356BE57-F1
#
_cell.length_a   1.000
_cell.length_b   1.000
_cell.length_c   1.000
_cell.angle_alpha   90.00
_cell.angle_beta   90.00
_cell.angle_gamma   90.00
#
_symmetry.space_group_name_H-M   'P 1'
#
loop_
_entity.id
_entity.type
_entity.pdbx_description
1 polymer ?
#
loop_
_entity_poly.entity_id
_entity_poly.type
_entity_poly.pdbx_seq_one_letter_code
_entity_poly.pdbx_strand_id
1 'polypeptide(L)'
;MSARLLFTIRNVLCLLLLGCSAGANAGRYQPAPEWLQSVSAPEPFLPYRLGVVEFKEGTSGDWLEYMGDLRAALRGSNYFQSASAPRLRLEIERGIQRGSVNEDGCKTSPGSLSLTYRFLDAGREITSFAITTRAPMNGDSNDFDAAMAGNLKHFLLQLRRTQADAGFAATADALAATIQQELGEGSSLGCNVGMVLANGFVAAMEGTIAVIEGVGEVAGAVVEVAASPEFQNTLNAEMANYQAQQAQQDAYYRNLQAQANAQAQAQAEAERQRQLAVQQQKAAEQQAGREALAKQLAEGIAYRNQQIAKTTDATTLAKLRRDNEGALQAAQQIGMYSQVDSMATQATQAGFDQARVQRTADEQAEKQRLAAQRAEQERQQRELEARQRAEQQRLAAEKAAQERAQRELEAKQRVEQQRLAAQRAEQEKKQAWSDYLAVYRRSIRLGAKQCDGKDKPYRLIGDRPSNPLPKVISHYSSCISVHYEARCPGTPKGVGVKATQYNFTGMGLGCLSAESLMPQRLACKDEDVIVETIDVTGCS
;
A
#
# COMPACT_ATOMS: atom_id res chain seq x y z
N MET A 1 19.25 -34.22 -22.21
CA MET A 1 18.25 -34.58 -21.18
C MET A 1 18.09 -33.40 -20.25
N SER A 2 16.84 -32.92 -20.21
CA SER A 2 16.14 -32.00 -19.29
C SER A 2 16.88 -31.00 -18.41
N ALA A 3 16.29 -29.80 -18.33
CA ALA A 3 16.57 -28.69 -17.42
C ALA A 3 17.68 -27.71 -17.85
N ARG A 4 17.37 -26.77 -18.76
CA ARG A 4 18.06 -25.47 -18.87
C ARG A 4 17.35 -24.46 -19.79
N LEU A 5 16.02 -24.48 -19.83
CA LEU A 5 15.22 -23.54 -20.62
C LEU A 5 14.19 -22.83 -19.73
N LEU A 6 14.62 -22.18 -18.64
CA LEU A 6 13.71 -21.47 -17.72
C LEU A 6 14.32 -20.26 -16.97
N PHE A 7 15.49 -19.73 -17.37
CA PHE A 7 16.17 -18.69 -16.57
C PHE A 7 16.30 -17.31 -17.23
N THR A 8 15.69 -17.07 -18.39
CA THR A 8 15.86 -15.83 -19.17
C THR A 8 14.58 -14.96 -19.25
N ILE A 9 13.68 -15.07 -18.27
CA ILE A 9 12.53 -14.15 -18.11
C ILE A 9 12.48 -13.65 -16.64
N ARG A 10 13.60 -13.12 -16.13
CA ARG A 10 13.67 -12.62 -14.74
C ARG A 10 14.38 -11.28 -14.54
N ASN A 11 14.97 -10.68 -15.57
CA ASN A 11 15.84 -9.50 -15.39
C ASN A 11 15.41 -8.19 -16.07
N VAL A 12 14.20 -8.11 -16.66
CA VAL A 12 13.68 -6.83 -17.23
C VAL A 12 12.62 -6.18 -16.33
N LEU A 13 12.21 -6.82 -15.23
CA LEU A 13 11.17 -6.32 -14.31
C LEU A 13 11.69 -5.59 -13.06
N CYS A 14 13.01 -5.43 -12.89
CA CYS A 14 13.61 -4.93 -11.63
C CYS A 14 14.06 -3.45 -11.62
N LEU A 15 13.77 -2.65 -12.66
CA LEU A 15 14.32 -1.29 -12.79
C LEU A 15 13.31 -0.14 -12.68
N LEU A 16 12.06 -0.40 -12.24
CA LEU A 16 11.04 0.63 -11.97
C LEU A 16 10.72 0.83 -10.47
N LEU A 17 11.51 0.27 -9.54
CA LEU A 17 11.25 0.32 -8.09
C LEU A 17 12.27 1.15 -7.29
N LEU A 18 12.78 2.26 -7.84
CA LEU A 18 13.66 3.18 -7.11
C LEU A 18 13.17 4.63 -7.27
N GLY A 19 12.08 4.94 -6.56
CA GLY A 19 11.55 6.30 -6.53
C GLY A 19 10.30 6.46 -5.67
N CYS A 20 10.37 6.13 -4.37
CA CYS A 20 9.41 6.60 -3.37
C CYS A 20 10.10 6.66 -2.00
N SER A 21 10.50 7.87 -1.60
CA SER A 21 11.00 8.17 -0.25
C SER A 21 9.97 9.05 0.46
N ALA A 22 9.20 8.46 1.37
CA ALA A 22 8.67 9.03 2.63
C ALA A 22 7.63 8.07 3.23
N GLY A 23 8.05 6.88 3.66
CA GLY A 23 7.18 5.99 4.44
C GLY A 23 7.10 6.48 5.88
N ALA A 24 6.13 7.33 6.20
CA ALA A 24 5.56 7.31 7.53
C ALA A 24 5.05 5.86 7.73
N ASN A 25 5.59 5.14 8.73
CA ASN A 25 5.11 3.78 9.03
C ASN A 25 3.60 3.87 9.23
N ALA A 26 2.82 3.31 8.29
CA ALA A 26 1.40 3.07 8.51
C ALA A 26 1.30 2.25 9.81
N GLY A 27 0.42 2.67 10.72
CA GLY A 27 0.20 1.90 11.94
C GLY A 27 -0.27 0.49 11.61
N ARG A 28 -0.12 -0.45 12.55
CA ARG A 28 -0.31 -1.89 12.34
C ARG A 28 -1.63 -2.27 11.68
N TYR A 29 -2.69 -1.51 11.93
CA TYR A 29 -4.04 -1.74 11.40
C TYR A 29 -4.46 -0.71 10.34
N GLN A 30 -3.66 0.33 10.13
CA GLN A 30 -3.99 1.40 9.19
C GLN A 30 -3.97 0.86 7.76
N PRO A 31 -5.06 1.01 6.98
CA PRO A 31 -5.04 0.61 5.58
C PRO A 31 -4.00 1.41 4.79
N ALA A 32 -3.45 0.80 3.73
CA ALA A 32 -2.50 1.47 2.85
C ALA A 32 -3.09 2.78 2.30
N PRO A 33 -2.26 3.84 2.10
CA PRO A 33 -2.75 5.13 1.60
C PRO A 33 -3.54 5.04 0.30
N GLU A 34 -3.14 4.16 -0.62
CA GLU A 34 -3.83 3.92 -1.90
C GLU A 34 -5.22 3.33 -1.67
N TRP A 35 -5.33 2.38 -0.73
CA TRP A 35 -6.62 1.81 -0.34
C TRP A 35 -7.50 2.86 0.34
N LEU A 36 -6.95 3.68 1.25
CA LEU A 36 -7.70 4.77 1.89
C LEU A 36 -8.22 5.78 0.87
N GLN A 37 -7.44 6.09 -0.16
CA GLN A 37 -7.86 6.99 -1.22
C GLN A 37 -9.03 6.44 -2.03
N SER A 38 -9.10 5.11 -2.22
CA SER A 38 -10.21 4.45 -2.92
C SER A 38 -11.56 4.56 -2.18
N VAL A 39 -11.54 4.68 -0.85
CA VAL A 39 -12.76 4.87 -0.03
C VAL A 39 -13.00 6.31 0.37
N SER A 40 -12.08 7.23 0.07
CA SER A 40 -12.18 8.62 0.49
C SER A 40 -13.36 9.35 -0.17
N ALA A 41 -13.98 10.25 0.58
CA ALA A 41 -15.04 11.12 0.08
C ALA A 41 -14.44 12.38 -0.56
N PRO A 42 -14.94 12.83 -1.73
CA PRO A 42 -14.52 14.11 -2.31
C PRO A 42 -14.90 15.28 -1.39
N GLU A 43 -16.06 15.18 -0.74
CA GLU A 43 -16.54 16.13 0.26
C GLU A 43 -17.02 15.40 1.52
N PRO A 44 -16.83 15.99 2.71
CA PRO A 44 -17.31 15.42 3.95
C PRO A 44 -18.83 15.38 3.98
N PHE A 45 -19.39 14.18 4.13
CA PHE A 45 -20.84 13.96 4.07
C PHE A 45 -21.49 13.80 5.45
N LEU A 46 -20.72 13.53 6.51
CA LEU A 46 -21.27 13.49 7.87
C LEU A 46 -21.32 14.92 8.43
N PRO A 47 -22.47 15.39 8.94
CA PRO A 47 -22.65 16.74 9.47
C PRO A 47 -22.01 16.94 10.86
N TYR A 48 -21.00 16.15 11.18
CA TYR A 48 -20.35 16.08 12.47
C TYR A 48 -18.84 16.13 12.31
N ARG A 49 -18.15 16.59 13.35
CA ARG A 49 -16.71 16.35 13.51
C ARG A 49 -16.47 15.14 14.39
N LEU A 50 -15.44 14.36 14.08
CA LEU A 50 -15.04 13.21 14.90
C LEU A 50 -14.62 13.68 16.30
N GLY A 51 -15.36 13.25 17.32
CA GLY A 51 -15.13 13.55 18.72
C GLY A 51 -14.23 12.51 19.39
N VAL A 52 -14.62 12.09 20.59
CA VAL A 52 -13.92 11.05 21.34
C VAL A 52 -14.27 9.69 20.73
N VAL A 53 -13.24 8.87 20.51
CA VAL A 53 -13.40 7.44 20.25
C VAL A 53 -13.15 6.71 21.57
N GLU A 54 -14.10 5.90 22.02
CA GLU A 54 -14.08 5.15 23.28
C GLU A 54 -14.34 3.67 23.01
N PHE A 55 -13.72 2.82 23.81
CA PHE A 55 -13.94 1.38 23.78
C PHE A 55 -14.62 0.95 25.08
N LYS A 56 -15.67 0.13 25.00
CA LYS A 56 -16.42 -0.28 26.19
C LYS A 56 -15.64 -1.22 27.11
N GLU A 57 -14.80 -2.11 26.55
CA GLU A 57 -14.19 -3.19 27.33
C GLU A 57 -12.69 -3.43 27.07
N GLY A 58 -11.84 -2.94 27.96
CA GLY A 58 -10.42 -3.30 28.00
C GLY A 58 -9.47 -2.23 27.46
N THR A 59 -8.25 -2.26 27.98
CA THR A 59 -7.21 -1.24 27.74
C THR A 59 -5.88 -1.89 27.33
N SER A 60 -5.92 -2.97 26.52
CA SER A 60 -4.67 -3.59 26.06
C SER A 60 -3.96 -2.68 25.05
N GLY A 61 -2.63 -2.82 24.95
CA GLY A 61 -1.80 -1.99 24.06
C GLY A 61 -2.26 -2.07 22.60
N ASP A 62 -2.60 -3.26 22.11
CA ASP A 62 -3.08 -3.48 20.75
C ASP A 62 -4.34 -2.67 20.42
N TRP A 63 -5.23 -2.44 21.41
CA TRP A 63 -6.43 -1.63 21.22
C TRP A 63 -6.14 -0.13 21.14
N LEU A 64 -5.18 0.35 21.93
CA LEU A 64 -4.77 1.74 21.86
C LEU A 64 -4.16 2.06 20.48
N GLU A 65 -3.39 1.12 19.93
CA GLU A 65 -2.87 1.19 18.57
C GLU A 65 -4.01 1.19 17.53
N TYR A 66 -4.94 0.22 17.62
CA TYR A 66 -6.12 0.17 16.75
C TYR A 66 -6.94 1.47 16.79
N MET A 67 -7.13 2.08 17.96
CA MET A 67 -7.83 3.36 18.09
C MET A 67 -7.08 4.52 17.42
N GLY A 68 -5.75 4.51 17.50
CA GLY A 68 -4.89 5.45 16.77
C GLY A 68 -5.11 5.34 15.27
N ASP A 69 -5.04 4.11 14.74
CA ASP A 69 -5.18 3.81 13.32
C ASP A 69 -6.59 4.08 12.80
N LEU A 70 -7.61 3.73 13.57
CA LEU A 70 -9.01 4.05 13.27
C LEU A 70 -9.21 5.56 13.17
N ARG A 71 -8.68 6.36 14.11
CA ARG A 71 -8.78 7.82 14.04
C ARG A 71 -8.03 8.38 12.83
N ALA A 72 -6.85 7.84 12.52
CA ALA A 72 -6.09 8.25 11.35
C ALA A 72 -6.86 7.95 10.05
N ALA A 73 -7.41 6.74 9.93
CA ALA A 73 -8.17 6.30 8.77
C ALA A 73 -9.49 7.06 8.58
N LEU A 74 -10.23 7.35 9.66
CA LEU A 74 -11.45 8.18 9.61
C LEU A 74 -11.17 9.63 9.19
N ARG A 75 -9.97 10.16 9.52
CA ARG A 75 -9.55 11.48 9.05
C ARG A 75 -9.09 11.43 7.59
N GLY A 76 -8.32 10.43 7.21
CA GLY A 76 -7.79 10.26 5.85
C GLY A 76 -8.87 10.00 4.80
N SER A 77 -10.01 9.44 5.22
CA SER A 77 -11.17 9.17 4.35
C SER A 77 -12.10 10.38 4.14
N ASN A 78 -11.85 11.49 4.83
CA ASN A 78 -12.59 12.75 4.64
C ASN A 78 -14.12 12.64 4.87
N TYR A 79 -14.59 11.80 5.81
CA TYR A 79 -16.03 11.63 6.04
C TYR A 79 -16.67 12.70 6.93
N PHE A 80 -15.88 13.34 7.80
CA PHE A 80 -16.35 14.25 8.85
C PHE A 80 -16.09 15.72 8.51
N GLN A 81 -17.01 16.59 8.90
CA GLN A 81 -16.87 18.04 8.75
C GLN A 81 -15.78 18.64 9.67
N SER A 82 -15.41 19.87 9.35
CA SER A 82 -14.37 20.65 10.03
C SER A 82 -14.83 21.25 11.37
N ALA A 83 -14.02 22.14 11.94
CA ALA A 83 -13.99 22.46 13.38
C ALA A 83 -15.29 22.99 14.01
N SER A 84 -16.24 23.52 13.22
CA SER A 84 -17.50 24.10 13.71
C SER A 84 -18.64 23.10 13.91
N ALA A 85 -18.53 21.88 13.37
CA ALA A 85 -19.59 20.88 13.46
C ALA A 85 -19.76 20.30 14.89
N PRO A 86 -20.97 19.79 15.24
CA PRO A 86 -21.18 19.08 16.49
C PRO A 86 -20.26 17.87 16.62
N ARG A 87 -19.84 17.56 17.85
CA ARG A 87 -18.93 16.43 18.12
C ARG A 87 -19.72 15.12 18.17
N LEU A 88 -19.35 14.19 17.32
CA LEU A 88 -19.89 12.83 17.36
C LEU A 88 -18.93 11.92 18.13
N ARG A 89 -19.43 11.29 19.20
CA ARG A 89 -18.67 10.30 19.95
C ARG A 89 -18.81 8.95 19.27
N LEU A 90 -17.71 8.22 19.11
CA LEU A 90 -17.71 6.86 18.58
C LEU A 90 -17.41 5.89 19.72
N GLU A 91 -18.39 5.09 20.09
CA GLU A 91 -18.23 3.99 21.05
C GLU A 91 -18.05 2.68 20.30
N ILE A 92 -17.10 1.85 20.73
CA ILE A 92 -16.80 0.57 20.11
C ILE A 92 -16.94 -0.54 21.15
N GLU A 93 -17.71 -1.57 20.80
CA GLU A 93 -17.88 -2.80 21.57
C GLU A 93 -17.33 -3.98 20.79
N ARG A 94 -16.74 -4.96 21.49
CA ARG A 94 -16.08 -6.11 20.87
C ARG A 94 -16.63 -7.42 21.37
N GLY A 95 -16.95 -8.30 20.44
CA GLY A 95 -17.12 -9.73 20.66
C GLY A 95 -15.98 -10.51 20.00
N ILE A 96 -15.39 -11.47 20.72
CA ILE A 96 -14.47 -12.44 20.14
C ILE A 96 -15.09 -13.82 20.28
N GLN A 97 -15.23 -14.52 19.16
CA GLN A 97 -15.53 -15.95 19.17
C GLN A 97 -14.27 -16.71 18.76
N ARG A 98 -13.73 -17.49 19.69
CA ARG A 98 -12.61 -18.36 19.37
C ARG A 98 -13.13 -19.53 18.55
N GLY A 99 -12.45 -19.82 17.44
CA GLY A 99 -12.70 -21.03 16.66
C GLY A 99 -12.50 -22.30 17.48
N SER A 100 -13.18 -23.37 17.08
CA SER A 100 -13.11 -24.70 17.70
C SER A 100 -11.70 -25.29 17.61
N VAL A 101 -11.36 -26.14 18.57
CA VAL A 101 -10.11 -26.93 18.59
C VAL A 101 -10.44 -28.41 18.49
N ASN A 102 -9.57 -29.20 17.87
CA ASN A 102 -9.63 -30.66 17.96
C ASN A 102 -9.02 -31.15 19.28
N GLU A 103 -8.98 -32.48 19.45
CA GLU A 103 -8.40 -33.14 20.64
C GLU A 103 -6.90 -32.83 20.82
N ASP A 104 -6.19 -32.53 19.73
CA ASP A 104 -4.77 -32.18 19.73
C ASP A 104 -4.52 -30.69 20.04
N GLY A 105 -5.57 -29.88 20.25
CA GLY A 105 -5.47 -28.44 20.47
C GLY A 105 -5.35 -27.59 19.20
N CYS A 106 -5.31 -28.20 18.02
CA CYS A 106 -5.29 -27.53 16.72
C CYS A 106 -6.63 -26.88 16.39
N LYS A 107 -6.60 -25.66 15.82
CA LYS A 107 -7.80 -24.94 15.39
C LYS A 107 -8.44 -25.63 14.18
N THR A 108 -9.73 -26.00 14.31
CA THR A 108 -10.52 -26.65 13.26
C THR A 108 -11.49 -25.72 12.57
N SER A 109 -11.78 -24.57 13.18
CA SER A 109 -12.52 -23.49 12.54
C SER A 109 -11.84 -22.15 12.81
N PRO A 110 -11.92 -21.19 11.88
CA PRO A 110 -11.44 -19.84 12.12
C PRO A 110 -12.27 -19.18 13.23
N GLY A 111 -11.60 -18.40 14.07
CA GLY A 111 -12.28 -17.49 14.99
C GLY A 111 -12.98 -16.36 14.24
N SER A 112 -13.80 -15.61 14.97
CA SER A 112 -14.40 -14.37 14.46
C SER A 112 -14.22 -13.23 15.47
N LEU A 113 -14.02 -12.04 14.91
CA LEU A 113 -14.00 -10.78 15.63
C LEU A 113 -15.22 -9.98 15.20
N SER A 114 -16.09 -9.65 16.14
CA SER A 114 -17.20 -8.73 15.94
C SER A 114 -16.89 -7.40 16.61
N LEU A 115 -16.94 -6.31 15.85
CA LEU A 115 -16.85 -4.95 16.37
C LEU A 115 -18.18 -4.23 16.08
N THR A 116 -18.75 -3.64 17.11
CA THR A 116 -19.94 -2.79 17.00
C THR A 116 -19.54 -1.34 17.23
N TYR A 117 -19.68 -0.53 16.20
CA TYR A 117 -19.39 0.90 16.18
C TYR A 117 -20.70 1.67 16.39
N ARG A 118 -20.83 2.38 17.50
CA ARG A 118 -22.01 3.22 17.81
C ARG A 118 -21.61 4.68 17.77
N PHE A 119 -22.27 5.44 16.91
CA PHE A 119 -22.12 6.88 16.85
C PHE A 119 -23.15 7.56 17.74
N LEU A 120 -22.67 8.37 18.68
CA LEU A 120 -23.44 8.98 19.75
C LEU A 120 -23.34 10.51 19.67
N ASP A 121 -24.48 11.18 19.61
CA ASP A 121 -24.59 12.64 19.73
C ASP A 121 -25.25 12.97 21.07
N ALA A 122 -24.54 13.71 21.93
CA ALA A 122 -24.97 14.00 23.30
C ALA A 122 -25.48 12.77 24.09
N GLY A 123 -24.92 11.58 23.82
CA GLY A 123 -25.30 10.32 24.45
C GLY A 123 -26.44 9.55 23.77
N ARG A 124 -27.10 10.13 22.75
CA ARG A 124 -28.10 9.45 21.94
C ARG A 124 -27.43 8.73 20.76
N GLU A 125 -27.75 7.45 20.56
CA GLU A 125 -27.31 6.70 19.37
C GLU A 125 -27.98 7.25 18.11
N ILE A 126 -27.14 7.65 17.15
CA ILE A 126 -27.55 8.16 15.85
C ILE A 126 -27.50 7.06 14.80
N THR A 127 -26.41 6.27 14.81
CA THR A 127 -26.25 5.12 13.92
C THR A 127 -25.30 4.09 14.54
N SER A 128 -25.45 2.84 14.14
CA SER A 128 -24.58 1.75 14.56
C SER A 128 -24.23 0.81 13.41
N PHE A 129 -23.01 0.27 13.47
CA PHE A 129 -22.49 -0.70 12.51
C PHE A 129 -21.95 -1.90 13.27
N ALA A 130 -22.47 -3.09 13.00
CA ALA A 130 -21.95 -4.34 13.54
C ALA A 130 -21.22 -5.08 12.42
N ILE A 131 -19.91 -5.26 12.57
CA ILE A 131 -19.05 -5.86 11.54
C ILE A 131 -18.34 -7.04 12.15
N THR A 132 -18.54 -8.21 11.54
CA THR A 132 -17.87 -9.44 11.92
C THR A 132 -16.86 -9.83 10.85
N THR A 133 -15.60 -9.96 11.23
CA THR A 133 -14.52 -10.45 10.38
C THR A 133 -14.03 -11.81 10.86
N ARG A 134 -13.67 -12.68 9.91
CA ARG A 134 -12.99 -13.95 10.25
C ARG A 134 -11.54 -13.65 10.60
N ALA A 135 -11.05 -14.30 11.65
CA ALA A 135 -9.65 -14.29 11.99
C ALA A 135 -8.96 -15.45 11.25
N PRO A 136 -8.06 -15.17 10.28
CA PRO A 136 -7.34 -16.23 9.60
C PRO A 136 -6.58 -17.09 10.61
N MET A 137 -6.48 -18.38 10.32
CA MET A 137 -5.69 -19.30 11.12
C MET A 137 -4.22 -19.18 10.72
N ASN A 138 -3.35 -18.98 11.70
CA ASN A 138 -1.91 -19.04 11.55
C ASN A 138 -1.34 -20.06 12.53
N GLY A 139 -1.21 -21.31 12.08
CA GLY A 139 -0.90 -22.45 12.95
C GLY A 139 -2.00 -22.67 13.99
N ASP A 140 -1.62 -22.65 15.27
CA ASP A 140 -2.53 -22.94 16.40
C ASP A 140 -3.28 -21.70 16.92
N SER A 141 -3.05 -20.52 16.33
CA SER A 141 -3.65 -19.26 16.77
C SER A 141 -4.55 -18.65 15.69
N ASN A 142 -5.58 -17.93 16.15
CA ASN A 142 -6.37 -17.04 15.31
C ASN A 142 -5.63 -15.70 15.21
N ASP A 143 -5.39 -15.25 13.98
CA ASP A 143 -4.81 -13.95 13.70
C ASP A 143 -5.90 -12.86 13.82
N PHE A 144 -6.13 -12.43 15.05
CA PHE A 144 -7.08 -11.35 15.35
C PHE A 144 -6.57 -9.98 14.88
N ASP A 145 -5.29 -9.84 14.56
CA ASP A 145 -4.73 -8.58 14.07
C ASP A 145 -5.12 -8.35 12.61
N ALA A 146 -5.00 -9.40 11.79
CA ALA A 146 -5.56 -9.41 10.44
C ALA A 146 -7.08 -9.17 10.47
N ALA A 147 -7.79 -9.81 11.41
CA ALA A 147 -9.23 -9.61 11.58
C ALA A 147 -9.57 -8.15 11.93
N MET A 148 -8.80 -7.49 12.79
CA MET A 148 -8.97 -6.07 13.16
C MET A 148 -8.72 -5.14 11.97
N ALA A 149 -7.63 -5.35 11.22
CA ALA A 149 -7.32 -4.56 10.03
C ALA A 149 -8.43 -4.69 8.97
N GLY A 150 -8.89 -5.92 8.69
CA GLY A 150 -10.02 -6.16 7.79
C GLY A 150 -11.32 -5.54 8.30
N ASN A 151 -11.56 -5.55 9.62
CA ASN A 151 -12.76 -4.95 10.21
C ASN A 151 -12.78 -3.43 10.01
N LEU A 152 -11.63 -2.77 10.21
CA LEU A 152 -11.48 -1.35 9.93
C LEU A 152 -11.76 -1.02 8.45
N LYS A 153 -11.21 -1.80 7.52
CA LYS A 153 -11.49 -1.63 6.08
C LYS A 153 -13.00 -1.76 5.80
N HIS A 154 -13.66 -2.81 6.31
CA HIS A 154 -15.11 -2.97 6.17
C HIS A 154 -15.90 -1.82 6.81
N PHE A 155 -15.46 -1.29 7.95
CA PHE A 155 -16.11 -0.17 8.62
C PHE A 155 -16.09 1.10 7.77
N LEU A 156 -14.93 1.45 7.23
CA LEU A 156 -14.77 2.62 6.37
C LEU A 156 -15.63 2.48 5.10
N LEU A 157 -15.70 1.27 4.56
CA LEU A 157 -16.51 0.94 3.41
C LEU A 157 -18.01 1.10 3.69
N GLN A 158 -18.50 0.57 4.82
CA GLN A 158 -19.90 0.68 5.23
C GLN A 158 -20.29 2.13 5.51
N LEU A 159 -19.42 2.90 6.16
CA LEU A 159 -19.62 4.33 6.33
C LEU A 159 -19.76 5.04 4.98
N ARG A 160 -18.86 4.77 4.03
CA ARG A 160 -18.91 5.38 2.70
C ARG A 160 -20.19 5.04 1.94
N ARG A 161 -20.68 3.80 2.06
CA ARG A 161 -21.95 3.36 1.45
C ARG A 161 -23.16 4.17 1.93
N THR A 162 -23.13 4.74 3.15
CA THR A 162 -24.25 5.54 3.67
C THR A 162 -24.51 6.83 2.88
N GLN A 163 -23.54 7.30 2.07
CA GLN A 163 -23.75 8.47 1.22
C GLN A 163 -24.68 8.19 0.02
N ALA A 164 -25.02 6.93 -0.24
CA ALA A 164 -25.85 6.50 -1.39
C ALA A 164 -25.32 6.97 -2.76
N ASP A 165 -23.99 7.06 -2.89
CA ASP A 165 -23.31 7.34 -4.15
C ASP A 165 -23.35 6.08 -5.04
N ALA A 166 -24.17 6.11 -6.08
CA ALA A 166 -24.33 4.99 -7.02
C ALA A 166 -23.01 4.64 -7.72
N GLY A 167 -22.13 5.62 -7.97
CA GLY A 167 -20.81 5.39 -8.57
C GLY A 167 -19.87 4.65 -7.62
N PHE A 168 -20.04 4.82 -6.31
CA PHE A 168 -19.22 4.12 -5.33
C PHE A 168 -19.69 2.69 -5.05
N ALA A 169 -20.96 2.34 -5.30
CA ALA A 169 -21.51 1.02 -4.95
C ALA A 169 -20.70 -0.14 -5.59
N ALA A 170 -20.40 -0.07 -6.88
CA ALA A 170 -19.62 -1.08 -7.59
C ALA A 170 -18.17 -1.17 -7.06
N THR A 171 -17.51 -0.02 -6.87
CA THR A 171 -16.20 0.06 -6.23
C THR A 171 -16.23 -0.55 -4.83
N ALA A 172 -17.30 -0.32 -4.09
CA ALA A 172 -17.43 -0.82 -2.74
C ALA A 172 -17.55 -2.35 -2.71
N ASP A 173 -18.25 -2.95 -3.67
CA ASP A 173 -18.35 -4.41 -3.79
C ASP A 173 -17.01 -5.04 -4.19
N ALA A 174 -16.28 -4.41 -5.11
CA ALA A 174 -14.92 -4.85 -5.48
C ALA A 174 -13.96 -4.79 -4.28
N LEU A 175 -13.94 -3.68 -3.54
CA LEU A 175 -13.13 -3.53 -2.34
C LEU A 175 -13.53 -4.53 -1.24
N ALA A 176 -14.82 -4.80 -1.06
CA ALA A 176 -15.30 -5.82 -0.12
C ALA A 176 -14.77 -7.21 -0.48
N ALA A 177 -14.77 -7.56 -1.77
CA ALA A 177 -14.22 -8.84 -2.24
C ALA A 177 -12.71 -8.94 -1.99
N THR A 178 -11.96 -7.85 -2.19
CA THR A 178 -10.52 -7.80 -1.89
C THR A 178 -10.25 -8.01 -0.40
N ILE A 179 -10.99 -7.34 0.50
CA ILE A 179 -10.84 -7.55 1.95
C ILE A 179 -11.10 -9.01 2.31
N GLN A 180 -12.16 -9.62 1.73
CA GLN A 180 -12.49 -11.02 1.98
C GLN A 180 -11.38 -11.97 1.49
N GLN A 181 -10.74 -11.65 0.37
CA GLN A 181 -9.63 -12.42 -0.18
C GLN A 181 -8.36 -12.29 0.68
N GLU A 182 -8.04 -11.09 1.18
CA GLU A 182 -6.91 -10.84 2.07
C GLU A 182 -7.02 -11.60 3.39
N LEU A 183 -8.22 -11.65 3.98
CA LEU A 183 -8.48 -12.41 5.20
C LEU A 183 -8.40 -13.93 4.98
N GLY A 184 -8.56 -14.39 3.73
CA GLY A 184 -8.44 -15.79 3.31
C GLY A 184 -9.43 -16.73 4.00
N GLU A 185 -9.34 -18.03 3.68
CA GLU A 185 -10.06 -19.10 4.40
C GLU A 185 -9.27 -19.65 5.60
N GLY A 186 -8.06 -19.14 5.86
CA GLY A 186 -7.14 -19.69 6.86
C GLY A 186 -6.54 -21.02 6.40
N SER A 187 -5.21 -21.10 6.31
CA SER A 187 -4.55 -22.34 5.88
C SER A 187 -4.22 -23.21 7.09
N SER A 188 -4.81 -24.39 7.20
CA SER A 188 -4.52 -25.36 8.27
C SER A 188 -3.16 -26.09 8.09
N LEU A 189 -2.33 -25.64 7.14
CA LEU A 189 -1.02 -26.23 6.82
C LEU A 189 -0.07 -26.32 8.04
N GLY A 190 -0.25 -25.48 9.06
CA GLY A 190 0.54 -25.50 10.28
C GLY A 190 0.39 -26.75 11.15
N CYS A 191 -0.75 -27.47 11.09
CA CYS A 191 -0.95 -28.69 11.89
C CYS A 191 -0.43 -29.97 11.21
N ASN A 192 0.01 -29.92 9.94
CA ASN A 192 0.53 -31.09 9.23
C ASN A 192 2.01 -31.00 8.84
N VAL A 193 2.68 -29.85 8.99
CA VAL A 193 4.10 -29.71 8.62
C VAL A 193 4.86 -28.94 9.68
N GLY A 194 5.53 -29.68 10.57
CA GLY A 194 6.49 -29.12 11.51
C GLY A 194 7.71 -28.52 10.80
N MET A 195 8.06 -27.29 11.21
CA MET A 195 9.30 -26.55 10.94
C MET A 195 9.90 -26.68 9.54
N VAL A 196 9.63 -25.70 8.68
CA VAL A 196 10.60 -24.98 7.81
C VAL A 196 9.79 -24.08 6.86
N LEU A 197 10.19 -22.80 6.77
CA LEU A 197 9.62 -21.67 5.98
C LEU A 197 8.65 -20.74 6.72
N ALA A 198 9.18 -19.98 7.68
CA ALA A 198 8.64 -18.67 8.04
C ALA A 198 9.43 -17.58 7.28
N ASN A 199 8.69 -16.59 6.77
CA ASN A 199 9.12 -15.38 6.04
C ASN A 199 9.07 -15.46 4.51
N GLY A 200 7.92 -15.09 3.92
CA GLY A 200 7.96 -14.51 2.57
C GLY A 200 6.72 -14.61 1.69
N PHE A 201 5.49 -14.38 2.17
CA PHE A 201 4.34 -14.41 1.24
C PHE A 201 3.20 -13.39 1.40
N VAL A 202 3.33 -12.29 2.17
CA VAL A 202 2.19 -11.36 2.36
C VAL A 202 2.35 -9.99 1.65
N ALA A 203 3.48 -9.66 1.02
CA ALA A 203 3.74 -8.29 0.56
C ALA A 203 3.55 -7.98 -0.95
N ALA A 204 2.85 -8.80 -1.74
CA ALA A 204 2.92 -8.71 -3.21
C ALA A 204 1.59 -8.58 -3.98
N MET A 205 0.49 -8.14 -3.37
CA MET A 205 -0.82 -8.12 -4.05
C MET A 205 -1.64 -6.82 -3.97
N GLU A 206 -1.03 -5.66 -3.72
CA GLU A 206 -1.73 -4.35 -3.77
C GLU A 206 -1.54 -3.58 -5.09
N GLY A 207 -1.22 -4.26 -6.19
CA GLY A 207 -0.88 -3.61 -7.45
C GLY A 207 -1.68 -4.11 -8.64
N THR A 208 -2.99 -3.86 -8.69
CA THR A 208 -3.79 -3.61 -9.93
C THR A 208 -5.30 -3.63 -9.64
N ILE A 209 -6.04 -2.89 -10.48
CA ILE A 209 -7.49 -2.95 -10.78
C ILE A 209 -8.31 -1.77 -10.24
N ALA A 210 -8.62 -0.84 -11.15
CA ALA A 210 -9.91 -0.14 -11.21
C ALA A 210 -10.19 0.29 -12.66
N VAL A 211 -11.04 -0.47 -13.35
CA VAL A 211 -11.74 -0.10 -14.60
C VAL A 211 -13.15 -0.69 -14.49
N ILE A 212 -14.18 0.12 -14.79
CA ILE A 212 -15.61 -0.13 -15.16
C ILE A 212 -16.40 1.11 -14.63
N GLU A 213 -16.91 2.09 -15.40
CA GLU A 213 -17.90 2.11 -16.51
C GLU A 213 -19.33 1.83 -15.97
N GLY A 214 -20.35 2.69 -15.97
CA GLY A 214 -20.74 3.89 -16.72
C GLY A 214 -22.25 3.80 -17.06
N VAL A 215 -23.00 4.92 -16.96
CA VAL A 215 -24.39 5.20 -17.42
C VAL A 215 -25.56 4.86 -16.45
N GLY A 216 -26.53 5.73 -16.13
CA GLY A 216 -26.86 7.10 -16.55
C GLY A 216 -28.13 7.67 -15.85
N GLU A 217 -28.31 9.00 -15.95
CA GLU A 217 -29.50 9.89 -15.77
C GLU A 217 -30.46 9.67 -14.57
N VAL A 218 -30.90 10.69 -13.82
CA VAL A 218 -31.98 11.65 -14.19
C VAL A 218 -32.01 12.86 -13.22
N ALA A 219 -32.14 14.05 -13.81
CA ALA A 219 -32.79 15.32 -13.41
C ALA A 219 -32.81 15.85 -11.95
N GLY A 220 -32.28 17.07 -11.81
CA GLY A 220 -33.12 18.26 -11.58
C GLY A 220 -33.18 18.83 -10.15
N ALA A 221 -32.49 19.96 -9.94
CA ALA A 221 -33.04 21.10 -9.20
C ALA A 221 -32.20 22.36 -9.44
N VAL A 222 -32.89 23.37 -9.97
CA VAL A 222 -32.42 24.73 -10.21
C VAL A 222 -32.20 25.44 -8.87
N VAL A 223 -31.02 26.05 -8.69
CA VAL A 223 -30.86 27.19 -7.79
C VAL A 223 -30.03 28.23 -8.53
N GLU A 224 -30.71 29.29 -8.97
CA GLU A 224 -30.11 30.51 -9.49
C GLU A 224 -29.26 31.17 -8.40
N VAL A 225 -27.96 31.30 -8.65
CA VAL A 225 -27.13 32.30 -7.97
C VAL A 225 -26.43 33.10 -9.05
N ALA A 226 -26.71 34.40 -9.02
CA ALA A 226 -26.29 35.40 -9.99
C ALA A 226 -24.79 35.28 -10.33
N ALA A 227 -24.54 35.01 -11.62
CA ALA A 227 -23.21 34.85 -12.17
C ALA A 227 -22.52 36.20 -12.36
N SER A 228 -21.28 36.30 -11.88
CA SER A 228 -20.32 37.23 -12.49
C SER A 228 -19.94 36.69 -13.88
N PRO A 229 -19.73 37.54 -14.90
CA PRO A 229 -19.36 37.11 -16.26
C PRO A 229 -18.07 36.28 -16.30
N GLU A 230 -17.17 36.49 -15.33
CA GLU A 230 -15.91 35.76 -15.22
C GLU A 230 -16.11 34.32 -14.71
N PHE A 231 -17.07 34.11 -13.82
CA PHE A 231 -17.43 32.77 -13.34
C PHE A 231 -18.13 31.95 -14.44
N GLN A 232 -19.02 32.56 -15.23
CA GLN A 232 -19.68 31.86 -16.34
C GLN A 232 -18.70 31.39 -17.43
N ASN A 233 -17.69 32.21 -17.77
CA ASN A 233 -16.69 31.82 -18.75
C ASN A 233 -15.79 30.69 -18.23
N THR A 234 -15.49 30.68 -16.93
CA THR A 234 -14.69 29.63 -16.30
C THR A 234 -15.48 28.32 -16.20
N LEU A 235 -16.74 28.40 -15.77
CA LEU A 235 -17.63 27.24 -15.64
C LEU A 235 -17.99 26.63 -17.00
N ASN A 236 -18.19 27.45 -18.05
CA ASN A 236 -18.41 26.95 -19.40
C ASN A 236 -17.15 26.29 -19.99
N ALA A 237 -15.95 26.81 -19.70
CA ALA A 237 -14.70 26.17 -20.11
C ALA A 237 -14.45 24.85 -19.36
N GLU A 238 -14.80 24.78 -18.08
CA GLU A 238 -14.64 23.59 -17.26
C GLU A 238 -15.69 22.52 -17.61
N MET A 239 -16.94 22.91 -17.88
CA MET A 239 -17.95 22.00 -18.41
C MET A 239 -17.60 21.49 -19.81
N ALA A 240 -16.99 22.32 -20.67
CA ALA A 240 -16.50 21.87 -21.98
C ALA A 240 -15.34 20.86 -21.86
N ASN A 241 -14.42 21.08 -20.91
CA ASN A 241 -13.37 20.11 -20.61
C ASN A 241 -13.93 18.81 -20.03
N TYR A 242 -14.95 18.90 -19.17
CA TYR A 242 -15.61 17.71 -18.61
C TYR A 242 -16.36 16.91 -19.68
N GLN A 243 -17.05 17.59 -20.60
CA GLN A 243 -17.70 16.94 -21.76
C GLN A 243 -16.68 16.30 -22.71
N ALA A 244 -15.53 16.96 -22.95
CA ALA A 244 -14.45 16.38 -23.74
C ALA A 244 -13.85 15.13 -23.06
N GLN A 245 -13.75 15.14 -21.73
CA GLN A 245 -13.24 14.01 -20.95
C GLN A 245 -14.24 12.84 -20.92
N GLN A 246 -15.55 13.11 -20.81
CA GLN A 246 -16.60 12.10 -20.97
C GLN A 246 -16.59 11.49 -22.38
N ALA A 247 -16.46 12.31 -23.42
CA ALA A 247 -16.38 11.80 -24.79
C ALA A 247 -15.15 10.89 -25.01
N GLN A 248 -14.03 11.17 -24.35
CA GLN A 248 -12.85 10.29 -24.36
C GLN A 248 -13.10 8.98 -23.61
N GLN A 249 -13.81 9.00 -22.49
CA GLN A 249 -14.20 7.79 -21.77
C GLN A 249 -15.19 6.94 -22.59
N ASP A 250 -16.21 7.55 -23.18
CA ASP A 250 -17.16 6.83 -24.06
C ASP A 250 -16.48 6.26 -25.32
N ALA A 251 -15.45 6.93 -25.83
CA ALA A 251 -14.63 6.41 -26.92
C ALA A 251 -13.76 5.23 -26.47
N TYR A 252 -13.19 5.31 -25.26
CA TYR A 252 -12.43 4.22 -24.66
C TYR A 252 -13.31 2.98 -24.43
N TYR A 253 -14.51 3.18 -23.90
CA TYR A 253 -15.47 2.12 -23.63
C TYR A 253 -16.03 1.48 -24.89
N ARG A 254 -16.35 2.27 -25.91
CA ARG A 254 -16.68 1.73 -27.24
C ARG A 254 -15.52 0.93 -27.85
N ASN A 255 -14.27 1.34 -27.64
CA ASN A 255 -13.10 0.57 -28.09
C ASN A 255 -12.94 -0.74 -27.32
N LEU A 256 -13.20 -0.74 -26.01
CA LEU A 256 -13.13 -1.94 -25.18
C LEU A 256 -14.22 -2.94 -25.57
N GLN A 257 -15.45 -2.46 -25.78
CA GLN A 257 -16.57 -3.28 -26.23
C GLN A 257 -16.36 -3.79 -27.67
N ALA A 258 -15.77 -2.97 -28.55
CA ALA A 258 -15.36 -3.41 -29.88
C ALA A 258 -14.27 -4.49 -29.83
N GLN A 259 -13.31 -4.40 -28.90
CA GLN A 259 -12.31 -5.45 -28.69
C GLN A 259 -12.92 -6.74 -28.16
N ALA A 260 -13.84 -6.67 -27.19
CA ALA A 260 -14.55 -7.82 -26.67
C ALA A 260 -15.38 -8.52 -27.76
N ASN A 261 -16.10 -7.74 -28.59
CA ASN A 261 -16.86 -8.26 -29.72
C ASN A 261 -15.95 -8.86 -30.80
N ALA A 262 -14.80 -8.23 -31.08
CA ALA A 262 -13.81 -8.77 -32.02
C ALA A 262 -13.19 -10.08 -31.51
N GLN A 263 -12.94 -10.21 -30.21
CA GLN A 263 -12.47 -11.46 -29.60
C GLN A 263 -13.54 -12.56 -29.66
N ALA A 264 -14.81 -12.24 -29.38
CA ALA A 264 -15.91 -13.18 -29.49
C ALA A 264 -16.10 -13.66 -30.95
N GLN A 265 -16.01 -12.75 -31.92
CA GLN A 265 -16.05 -13.09 -33.35
C GLN A 265 -14.84 -13.96 -33.76
N ALA A 266 -13.63 -13.62 -33.31
CA ALA A 266 -12.43 -14.41 -33.58
C ALA A 266 -12.52 -15.82 -32.98
N GLN A 267 -13.12 -15.98 -31.79
CA GLN A 267 -13.37 -17.29 -31.19
C GLN A 267 -14.40 -18.09 -32.00
N ALA A 268 -15.52 -17.47 -32.41
CA ALA A 268 -16.53 -18.14 -33.23
C ALA A 268 -16.01 -18.51 -34.64
N GLU A 269 -15.11 -17.71 -35.22
CA GLU A 269 -14.41 -18.03 -36.46
C GLU A 269 -13.38 -19.14 -36.26
N ALA A 270 -12.61 -19.12 -35.17
CA ALA A 270 -11.68 -20.19 -34.83
C ALA A 270 -12.40 -21.53 -34.59
N GLU A 271 -13.58 -21.52 -33.96
CA GLU A 271 -14.40 -22.72 -33.80
C GLU A 271 -14.96 -23.22 -35.14
N ARG A 272 -15.45 -22.33 -36.01
CA ARG A 272 -15.85 -22.71 -37.37
C ARG A 272 -14.68 -23.26 -38.18
N GLN A 273 -13.50 -22.66 -38.08
CA GLN A 273 -12.29 -23.17 -38.71
C GLN A 273 -11.87 -24.53 -38.13
N ARG A 274 -11.99 -24.75 -36.82
CA ARG A 274 -11.75 -26.06 -36.21
C ARG A 274 -12.76 -27.11 -36.70
N GLN A 275 -14.03 -26.77 -36.81
CA GLN A 275 -15.05 -27.68 -37.34
C GLN A 275 -14.80 -28.00 -38.82
N LEU A 276 -14.46 -27.00 -39.63
CA LEU A 276 -14.05 -27.19 -41.02
C LEU A 276 -12.76 -28.01 -41.12
N ALA A 277 -11.77 -27.79 -40.26
CA ALA A 277 -10.55 -28.57 -40.21
C ALA A 277 -10.81 -30.03 -39.82
N VAL A 278 -11.71 -30.29 -38.87
CA VAL A 278 -12.12 -31.65 -38.48
C VAL A 278 -12.91 -32.32 -39.62
N GLN A 279 -13.79 -31.61 -40.32
CA GLN A 279 -14.47 -32.15 -41.50
C GLN A 279 -13.51 -32.41 -42.65
N GLN A 280 -12.59 -31.48 -42.92
CA GLN A 280 -11.53 -31.64 -43.91
C GLN A 280 -10.60 -32.78 -43.53
N GLN A 281 -10.27 -32.96 -42.26
CA GLN A 281 -9.46 -34.07 -41.79
C GLN A 281 -10.17 -35.41 -41.99
N LYS A 282 -11.48 -35.51 -41.71
CA LYS A 282 -12.26 -36.72 -42.01
C LYS A 282 -12.36 -37.00 -43.51
N ALA A 283 -12.55 -35.96 -44.33
CA ALA A 283 -12.56 -36.10 -45.78
C ALA A 283 -11.17 -36.50 -46.32
N ALA A 284 -10.10 -35.91 -45.77
CA ALA A 284 -8.71 -36.22 -46.08
C ALA A 284 -8.33 -37.62 -45.61
N GLU A 285 -8.83 -38.13 -44.49
CA GLU A 285 -8.63 -39.51 -44.05
C GLU A 285 -9.31 -40.52 -44.99
N GLN A 286 -10.51 -40.21 -45.47
CA GLN A 286 -11.19 -41.04 -46.47
C GLN A 286 -10.48 -41.01 -47.83
N GLN A 287 -9.98 -39.84 -48.25
CA GLN A 287 -9.17 -39.70 -49.46
C GLN A 287 -7.81 -40.38 -49.31
N ALA A 288 -7.12 -40.19 -48.19
CA ALA A 288 -5.84 -40.84 -47.87
C ALA A 288 -5.98 -42.36 -47.80
N GLY A 289 -7.10 -42.88 -47.29
CA GLY A 289 -7.39 -44.32 -47.33
C GLY A 289 -7.52 -44.85 -48.77
N ARG A 290 -8.17 -44.09 -49.66
CA ARG A 290 -8.25 -44.42 -51.10
C ARG A 290 -6.89 -44.27 -51.79
N GLU A 291 -6.15 -43.20 -51.51
CA GLU A 291 -4.82 -42.96 -52.08
C GLU A 291 -3.78 -43.96 -51.59
N ALA A 292 -3.83 -44.38 -50.33
CA ALA A 292 -2.96 -45.43 -49.78
C ALA A 292 -3.19 -46.76 -50.49
N LEU A 293 -4.46 -47.12 -50.74
CA LEU A 293 -4.81 -48.30 -51.53
C LEU A 293 -4.35 -48.15 -52.99
N ALA A 294 -4.50 -46.97 -53.59
CA ALA A 294 -4.02 -46.65 -54.93
C ALA A 294 -2.50 -46.82 -55.03
N LYS A 295 -1.79 -46.27 -54.05
CA LYS A 295 -0.33 -46.28 -53.93
C LYS A 295 0.18 -47.70 -53.74
N GLN A 296 -0.46 -48.50 -52.89
CA GLN A 296 -0.08 -49.89 -52.68
C GLN A 296 -0.21 -50.72 -53.97
N LEU A 297 -1.29 -50.50 -54.74
CA LEU A 297 -1.47 -51.13 -56.06
C LEU A 297 -0.43 -50.65 -57.07
N ALA A 298 -0.18 -49.33 -57.13
CA ALA A 298 0.78 -48.71 -58.03
C ALA A 298 2.23 -49.09 -57.73
N GLU A 299 2.64 -49.13 -56.46
CA GLU A 299 3.97 -49.59 -56.02
C GLU A 299 4.17 -51.07 -56.33
N GLY A 300 3.14 -51.90 -56.16
CA GLY A 300 3.16 -53.29 -56.58
C GLY A 300 3.39 -53.44 -58.09
N ILE A 301 2.71 -52.62 -58.90
CA ILE A 301 2.89 -52.59 -60.36
C ILE A 301 4.28 -52.07 -60.73
N ALA A 302 4.75 -50.98 -60.12
CA ALA A 302 6.06 -50.39 -60.38
C ALA A 302 7.20 -51.35 -59.99
N TYR A 303 7.08 -52.04 -58.85
CA TYR A 303 8.03 -53.07 -58.44
C TYR A 303 8.06 -54.23 -59.45
N ARG A 304 6.90 -54.73 -59.88
CA ARG A 304 6.83 -55.76 -60.93
C ARG A 304 7.38 -55.26 -62.26
N ASN A 305 7.16 -53.99 -62.64
CA ASN A 305 7.76 -53.38 -63.83
C ASN A 305 9.28 -53.30 -63.75
N GLN A 306 9.85 -53.00 -62.58
CA GLN A 306 11.30 -53.07 -62.37
C GLN A 306 11.83 -54.50 -62.48
N GLN A 307 11.08 -55.50 -62.02
CA GLN A 307 11.45 -56.92 -62.17
C GLN A 307 11.35 -57.39 -63.63
N ILE A 308 10.32 -56.95 -64.36
CA ILE A 308 10.15 -57.13 -65.81
C ILE A 308 11.37 -56.57 -66.55
N ALA A 309 11.89 -55.40 -66.15
CA ALA A 309 13.07 -54.79 -66.77
C ALA A 309 14.39 -55.55 -66.47
N LYS A 310 14.41 -56.40 -65.44
CA LYS A 310 15.61 -57.12 -64.98
C LYS A 310 15.62 -58.61 -65.36
N THR A 311 14.47 -59.18 -65.70
CA THR A 311 14.34 -60.61 -66.02
C THR A 311 14.28 -60.85 -67.53
N THR A 312 14.89 -61.92 -68.00
CA THR A 312 14.83 -62.38 -69.40
C THR A 312 14.04 -63.68 -69.57
N ASP A 313 13.58 -64.29 -68.46
CA ASP A 313 12.77 -65.51 -68.49
C ASP A 313 11.33 -65.23 -68.94
N ALA A 314 10.94 -65.85 -70.05
CA ALA A 314 9.63 -65.65 -70.68
C ALA A 314 8.46 -66.06 -69.77
N THR A 315 8.64 -67.08 -68.93
CA THR A 315 7.58 -67.58 -68.02
C THR A 315 7.34 -66.59 -66.89
N THR A 316 8.41 -66.09 -66.28
CA THR A 316 8.37 -65.04 -65.25
C THR A 316 7.84 -63.73 -65.80
N LEU A 317 8.23 -63.35 -67.02
CA LEU A 317 7.73 -62.16 -67.70
C LEU A 317 6.21 -62.21 -67.93
N ALA A 318 5.70 -63.32 -68.46
CA ALA A 318 4.26 -63.52 -68.69
C ALA A 318 3.47 -63.49 -67.38
N LYS A 319 4.02 -64.05 -66.30
CA LYS A 319 3.42 -64.02 -64.97
C LYS A 319 3.33 -62.59 -64.42
N LEU A 320 4.43 -61.83 -64.44
CA LEU A 320 4.48 -60.46 -63.93
C LEU A 320 3.53 -59.51 -64.70
N ARG A 321 3.37 -59.71 -66.01
CA ARG A 321 2.41 -58.95 -66.83
C ARG A 321 0.96 -59.28 -66.46
N ARG A 322 0.64 -60.56 -66.27
CA ARG A 322 -0.70 -60.99 -65.82
C ARG A 322 -1.03 -60.44 -64.43
N ASP A 323 -0.08 -60.44 -63.51
CA ASP A 323 -0.26 -59.90 -62.16
C ASP A 323 -0.46 -58.37 -62.18
N ASN A 324 0.19 -57.66 -63.11
CA ASN A 324 -0.05 -56.23 -63.35
C ASN A 324 -1.43 -55.97 -63.94
N GLU A 325 -1.86 -56.75 -64.92
CA GLU A 325 -3.21 -56.66 -65.50
C GLU A 325 -4.28 -56.92 -64.42
N GLY A 326 -4.09 -57.93 -63.58
CA GLY A 326 -4.99 -58.22 -62.46
C GLY A 326 -5.05 -57.08 -61.43
N ALA A 327 -3.92 -56.45 -61.11
CA ALA A 327 -3.88 -55.29 -60.21
C ALA A 327 -4.57 -54.05 -60.80
N LEU A 328 -4.45 -53.83 -62.11
CA LEU A 328 -5.14 -52.75 -62.83
C LEU A 328 -6.65 -53.01 -62.92
N GLN A 329 -7.09 -54.25 -63.13
CA GLN A 329 -8.51 -54.63 -63.09
C GLN A 329 -9.11 -54.44 -61.69
N ALA A 330 -8.38 -54.79 -60.64
CA ALA A 330 -8.80 -54.51 -59.27
C ALA A 330 -8.93 -52.99 -59.01
N ALA A 331 -7.98 -52.19 -59.51
CA ALA A 331 -8.06 -50.73 -59.46
C ALA A 331 -9.27 -50.18 -60.26
N GLN A 332 -9.66 -50.82 -61.36
CA GLN A 332 -10.84 -50.45 -62.15
C GLN A 332 -12.15 -50.69 -61.39
N GLN A 333 -12.27 -51.81 -60.67
CA GLN A 333 -13.47 -52.14 -59.90
C GLN A 333 -13.75 -51.15 -58.76
N ILE A 334 -12.70 -50.52 -58.22
CA ILE A 334 -12.80 -49.47 -57.19
C ILE A 334 -12.80 -48.05 -57.78
N GLY A 335 -12.87 -47.91 -59.11
CA GLY A 335 -12.98 -46.62 -59.81
C GLY A 335 -11.68 -45.79 -59.86
N MET A 336 -10.51 -46.42 -59.69
CA MET A 336 -9.21 -45.76 -59.53
C MET A 336 -8.18 -46.10 -60.61
N TYR A 337 -8.63 -46.68 -61.74
CA TYR A 337 -7.75 -47.15 -62.82
C TYR A 337 -6.76 -46.10 -63.33
N SER A 338 -7.23 -44.90 -63.68
CA SER A 338 -6.38 -43.82 -64.21
C SER A 338 -5.38 -43.27 -63.18
N GLN A 339 -5.76 -43.28 -61.90
CA GLN A 339 -4.92 -42.82 -60.80
C GLN A 339 -3.80 -43.83 -60.50
N VAL A 340 -4.10 -45.13 -60.47
CA VAL A 340 -3.12 -46.19 -60.24
C VAL A 340 -2.12 -46.31 -61.41
N ASP A 341 -2.58 -46.18 -62.65
CA ASP A 341 -1.75 -46.24 -63.86
C ASP A 341 -0.74 -45.07 -63.96
N SER A 342 -1.22 -43.84 -63.71
CA SER A 342 -0.36 -42.65 -63.68
C SER A 342 0.64 -42.69 -62.51
N MET A 343 0.22 -43.12 -61.32
CA MET A 343 1.10 -43.26 -60.15
C MET A 343 2.16 -44.35 -60.35
N ALA A 344 1.83 -45.48 -60.98
CA ALA A 344 2.79 -46.55 -61.26
C ALA A 344 3.88 -46.08 -62.26
N THR A 345 3.48 -45.26 -63.24
CA THR A 345 4.38 -44.65 -64.21
C THR A 345 5.33 -43.64 -63.56
N GLN A 346 4.79 -42.76 -62.72
CA GLN A 346 5.57 -41.75 -62.00
C GLN A 346 6.49 -42.36 -60.92
N ALA A 347 6.04 -43.36 -60.17
CA ALA A 347 6.87 -44.05 -59.16
C ALA A 347 8.07 -44.75 -59.78
N THR A 348 7.91 -45.28 -61.00
CA THR A 348 9.02 -45.86 -61.78
C THR A 348 10.07 -44.81 -62.15
N GLN A 349 9.64 -43.56 -62.42
CA GLN A 349 10.51 -42.45 -62.78
C GLN A 349 11.16 -41.78 -61.56
N ALA A 350 10.42 -41.61 -60.46
CA ALA A 350 10.89 -41.04 -59.19
C ALA A 350 12.00 -41.86 -58.53
N GLY A 351 12.00 -43.18 -58.69
CA GLY A 351 13.09 -44.05 -58.23
C GLY A 351 14.46 -43.74 -58.86
N PHE A 352 14.47 -43.15 -60.07
CA PHE A 352 15.69 -42.68 -60.73
C PHE A 352 16.12 -41.27 -60.27
N ASP A 353 15.18 -40.40 -59.87
CA ASP A 353 15.46 -39.04 -59.40
C ASP A 353 15.91 -38.95 -57.93
N GLN A 354 15.42 -39.85 -57.08
CA GLN A 354 15.75 -39.89 -55.65
C GLN A 354 17.26 -40.13 -55.39
N ALA A 355 17.92 -40.89 -56.27
CA ALA A 355 19.37 -41.10 -56.24
C ALA A 355 20.20 -39.83 -56.57
N ARG A 356 19.58 -38.78 -57.10
CA ARG A 356 20.22 -37.52 -57.45
C ARG A 356 20.10 -36.49 -56.32
N VAL A 357 18.99 -36.47 -55.60
CA VAL A 357 18.71 -35.53 -54.49
C VAL A 357 19.51 -35.85 -53.23
N GLN A 358 19.75 -37.13 -52.95
CA GLN A 358 20.54 -37.56 -51.78
C GLN A 358 21.94 -36.93 -51.77
N ARG A 359 22.58 -36.82 -52.94
CA ARG A 359 23.93 -36.23 -53.09
C ARG A 359 23.99 -34.73 -52.81
N THR A 360 22.90 -33.98 -53.04
CA THR A 360 22.85 -32.53 -52.77
C THR A 360 22.54 -32.20 -51.31
N ALA A 361 21.90 -33.10 -50.58
CA ALA A 361 21.55 -32.90 -49.17
C ALA A 361 22.79 -33.01 -48.26
N ASP A 362 23.68 -33.94 -48.55
CA ASP A 362 24.91 -34.17 -47.77
C ASP A 362 25.87 -32.96 -47.85
N GLU A 363 25.97 -32.30 -49.02
CA GLU A 363 26.80 -31.09 -49.19
C GLU A 363 26.25 -29.86 -48.45
N GLN A 364 24.93 -29.74 -48.28
CA GLN A 364 24.33 -28.64 -47.52
C GLN A 364 24.48 -28.83 -46.00
N ALA A 365 24.44 -30.08 -45.53
CA ALA A 365 24.62 -30.39 -44.11
C ALA A 365 26.03 -30.04 -43.61
N GLU A 366 27.06 -30.22 -44.44
CA GLU A 366 28.44 -29.88 -44.09
C GLU A 366 28.64 -28.35 -43.97
N LYS A 367 28.07 -27.56 -44.89
CA LYS A 367 28.12 -26.09 -44.83
C LYS A 367 27.43 -25.51 -43.58
N GLN A 368 26.34 -26.12 -43.13
CA GLN A 368 25.62 -25.69 -41.93
C GLN A 368 26.42 -25.93 -40.65
N ARG A 369 27.17 -27.04 -40.55
CA ARG A 369 28.03 -27.34 -39.39
C ARG A 369 29.14 -26.31 -39.21
N LEU A 370 29.79 -25.91 -40.30
CA LEU A 370 30.83 -24.87 -40.29
C LEU A 370 30.29 -23.49 -39.90
N ALA A 371 29.07 -23.14 -40.34
CA ALA A 371 28.43 -21.89 -39.94
C ALA A 371 28.04 -21.87 -38.46
N ALA A 372 27.53 -22.99 -37.92
CA ALA A 372 27.16 -23.11 -36.52
C ALA A 372 28.37 -22.95 -35.58
N GLN A 373 29.53 -23.51 -35.93
CA GLN A 373 30.74 -23.43 -35.12
C GLN A 373 31.26 -21.98 -35.01
N ARG A 374 31.20 -21.19 -36.09
CA ARG A 374 31.57 -19.77 -36.06
C ARG A 374 30.63 -18.94 -35.19
N ALA A 375 29.33 -19.20 -35.26
CA ALA A 375 28.33 -18.52 -34.44
C ALA A 375 28.43 -18.87 -32.94
N GLU A 376 29.03 -20.00 -32.58
CA GLU A 376 29.30 -20.36 -31.19
C GLU A 376 30.52 -19.63 -30.62
N GLN A 377 31.61 -19.53 -31.39
CA GLN A 377 32.79 -18.76 -30.99
C GLN A 377 32.47 -17.28 -30.75
N GLU A 378 31.68 -16.67 -31.64
CA GLU A 378 31.27 -15.27 -31.48
C GLU A 378 30.40 -15.05 -30.23
N ARG A 379 29.54 -16.02 -29.88
CA ARG A 379 28.74 -15.98 -28.65
C ARG A 379 29.60 -16.03 -27.40
N GLN A 380 30.61 -16.91 -27.37
CA GLN A 380 31.53 -17.02 -26.23
C GLN A 380 32.31 -15.72 -26.02
N GLN A 381 32.75 -15.06 -27.09
CA GLN A 381 33.47 -13.79 -26.98
C GLN A 381 32.59 -12.66 -26.42
N ARG A 382 31.34 -12.54 -26.89
CA ARG A 382 30.38 -11.58 -26.36
C ARG A 382 30.04 -11.84 -24.88
N GLU A 383 29.97 -13.10 -24.46
CA GLU A 383 29.70 -13.44 -23.05
C GLU A 383 30.86 -13.01 -22.13
N LEU A 384 32.11 -13.20 -22.55
CA LEU A 384 33.28 -12.76 -21.79
C LEU A 384 33.32 -11.24 -21.63
N GLU A 385 33.06 -10.49 -22.71
CA GLU A 385 32.97 -9.03 -22.65
C GLU A 385 31.83 -8.54 -21.74
N ALA A 386 30.67 -9.21 -21.79
CA ALA A 386 29.55 -8.89 -20.91
C ALA A 386 29.87 -9.14 -19.43
N ARG A 387 30.58 -10.23 -19.11
CA ARG A 387 31.04 -10.53 -17.75
C ARG A 387 32.02 -9.48 -17.23
N GLN A 388 33.00 -9.06 -18.04
CA GLN A 388 33.95 -8.03 -17.64
C GLN A 388 33.27 -6.68 -17.36
N ARG A 389 32.29 -6.28 -18.19
CA ARG A 389 31.50 -5.06 -17.96
C ARG A 389 30.66 -5.16 -16.69
N ALA A 390 30.05 -6.30 -16.42
CA ALA A 390 29.27 -6.52 -15.20
C ALA A 390 30.15 -6.45 -13.94
N GLU A 391 31.37 -6.98 -13.98
CA GLU A 391 32.32 -6.90 -12.87
C GLU A 391 32.78 -5.46 -12.60
N GLN A 392 33.11 -4.70 -13.66
CA GLN A 392 33.44 -3.27 -13.52
C GLN A 392 32.27 -2.47 -12.93
N GLN A 393 31.04 -2.74 -13.35
CA GLN A 393 29.84 -2.09 -12.80
C GLN A 393 29.63 -2.44 -11.32
N ARG A 394 29.87 -3.70 -10.91
CA ARG A 394 29.79 -4.10 -9.50
C ARG A 394 30.80 -3.36 -8.63
N LEU A 395 32.05 -3.26 -9.07
CA LEU A 395 33.09 -2.52 -8.34
C LEU A 395 32.78 -1.02 -8.23
N ALA A 396 32.23 -0.42 -9.29
CA ALA A 396 31.79 0.98 -9.25
C ALA A 396 30.61 1.19 -8.29
N ALA A 397 29.63 0.29 -8.30
CA ALA A 397 28.49 0.33 -7.40
C ALA A 397 28.89 0.15 -5.93
N GLU A 398 29.84 -0.74 -5.64
CA GLU A 398 30.35 -0.97 -4.29
C GLU A 398 31.07 0.28 -3.73
N LYS A 399 31.94 0.92 -4.54
CA LYS A 399 32.58 2.18 -4.15
C LYS A 399 31.56 3.29 -3.89
N ALA A 400 30.53 3.42 -4.73
CA ALA A 400 29.47 4.39 -4.54
C ALA A 400 28.64 4.11 -3.27
N ALA A 401 28.41 2.84 -2.93
CA ALA A 401 27.72 2.45 -1.71
C ALA A 401 28.55 2.78 -0.45
N GLN A 402 29.86 2.52 -0.46
CA GLN A 402 30.77 2.87 0.64
C GLN A 402 30.81 4.40 0.87
N GLU A 403 30.90 5.20 -0.19
CA GLU A 403 30.91 6.67 -0.08
C GLU A 403 29.57 7.22 0.46
N ARG A 404 28.43 6.60 0.11
CA ARG A 404 27.12 6.96 0.67
C ARG A 404 27.03 6.62 2.16
N ALA A 405 27.48 5.43 2.55
CA ALA A 405 27.49 5.02 3.95
C ALA A 405 28.37 5.94 4.82
N GLN A 406 29.53 6.37 4.31
CA GLN A 406 30.40 7.32 5.01
C GLN A 406 29.72 8.69 5.20
N ARG A 407 29.08 9.23 4.16
CA ARG A 407 28.32 10.49 4.25
C ARG A 407 27.16 10.40 5.24
N GLU A 408 26.47 9.27 5.29
CA GLU A 408 25.37 9.07 6.24
C GLU A 408 25.86 9.05 7.69
N LEU A 409 27.00 8.40 7.95
CA LEU A 409 27.62 8.37 9.28
C LEU A 409 28.03 9.78 9.72
N GLU A 410 28.66 10.56 8.84
CA GLU A 410 29.03 11.95 9.11
C GLU A 410 27.80 12.83 9.38
N ALA A 411 26.70 12.65 8.64
CA ALA A 411 25.46 13.36 8.87
C ALA A 411 24.85 13.03 10.24
N LYS A 412 24.82 11.75 10.62
CA LYS A 412 24.36 11.29 11.94
C LYS A 412 25.18 11.90 13.07
N GLN A 413 26.51 11.92 12.94
CA GLN A 413 27.40 12.54 13.94
C GLN A 413 27.14 14.05 14.08
N ARG A 414 26.90 14.78 12.98
CA ARG A 414 26.57 16.22 13.04
C ARG A 414 25.25 16.48 13.77
N VAL A 415 24.22 15.67 13.51
CA VAL A 415 22.92 15.80 14.19
C VAL A 415 23.06 15.51 15.68
N GLU A 416 23.83 14.49 16.07
CA GLU A 416 24.08 14.18 17.47
C GLU A 416 24.85 15.30 18.19
N GLN A 417 25.89 15.85 17.55
CA GLN A 417 26.63 16.99 18.10
C GLN A 417 25.73 18.23 18.29
N GLN A 418 24.84 18.53 17.34
CA GLN A 418 23.88 19.61 17.46
C GLN A 418 22.90 19.39 18.62
N ARG A 419 22.40 18.15 18.79
CA ARG A 419 21.52 17.79 19.91
C ARG A 419 22.22 18.00 21.26
N LEU A 420 23.47 17.56 21.39
CA LEU A 420 24.26 17.74 22.61
C LEU A 420 24.55 19.23 22.89
N ALA A 421 24.86 20.02 21.85
CA ALA A 421 25.07 21.46 21.99
C ALA A 421 23.78 22.19 22.43
N ALA A 422 22.63 21.86 21.84
CA ALA A 422 21.34 22.42 22.23
C ALA A 422 20.98 22.08 23.69
N GLN A 423 21.23 20.84 24.11
CA GLN A 423 20.98 20.40 25.49
C GLN A 423 21.85 21.16 26.50
N ARG A 424 23.14 21.37 26.20
CA ARG A 424 24.03 22.18 27.04
C ARG A 424 23.58 23.64 27.14
N ALA A 425 23.18 24.23 26.02
CA ALA A 425 22.66 25.60 26.00
C ALA A 425 21.37 25.76 26.82
N GLU A 426 20.48 24.77 26.81
CA GLU A 426 19.28 24.78 27.65
C GLU A 426 19.61 24.65 29.15
N GLN A 427 20.57 23.79 29.49
CA GLN A 427 21.05 23.65 30.87
C GLN A 427 21.68 24.96 31.38
N GLU A 428 22.49 25.62 30.56
CA GLU A 428 23.11 26.91 30.88
C GLU A 428 22.04 27.99 31.14
N LYS A 429 20.99 28.06 30.30
CA LYS A 429 19.84 28.96 30.51
C LYS A 429 19.14 28.71 31.84
N LYS A 430 18.88 27.44 32.18
CA LYS A 430 18.21 27.06 33.44
C LYS A 430 19.05 27.42 34.66
N GLN A 431 20.37 27.15 34.60
CA GLN A 431 21.30 27.52 35.66
C GLN A 431 21.37 29.04 35.84
N ALA A 432 21.55 29.79 34.75
CA ALA A 432 21.59 31.25 34.78
C ALA A 432 20.29 31.87 35.34
N TRP A 433 19.13 31.30 35.01
CA TRP A 433 17.84 31.73 35.57
C TRP A 433 17.73 31.43 37.07
N SER A 434 18.14 30.25 37.50
CA SER A 434 18.18 29.88 38.92
C SER A 434 19.10 30.81 39.72
N ASP A 435 20.30 31.06 39.22
CA ASP A 435 21.28 31.95 39.86
C ASP A 435 20.77 33.39 39.95
N TYR A 436 20.12 33.87 38.88
CA TYR A 436 19.48 35.17 38.82
C TYR A 436 18.41 35.35 39.91
N LEU A 437 17.52 34.37 40.09
CA LEU A 437 16.49 34.39 41.13
C LEU A 437 17.08 34.23 42.53
N ALA A 438 18.13 33.42 42.70
CA ALA A 438 18.79 33.21 43.98
C ALA A 438 19.41 34.50 44.55
N VAL A 439 19.91 35.39 43.68
CA VAL A 439 20.37 36.73 44.10
C VAL A 439 19.22 37.52 44.72
N TYR A 440 18.05 37.55 44.08
CA TYR A 440 16.88 38.25 44.61
C TYR A 440 16.39 37.68 45.93
N ARG A 441 16.34 36.36 46.05
CA ARG A 441 15.94 35.69 47.30
C ARG A 441 16.80 36.12 48.49
N ARG A 442 18.11 36.32 48.29
CA ARG A 442 19.03 36.74 49.37
C ARG A 442 18.99 38.24 49.66
N SER A 443 18.67 39.07 48.65
CA SER A 443 18.87 40.52 48.68
C SER A 443 17.59 41.34 48.85
N ILE A 444 16.42 40.81 48.47
CA ILE A 444 15.14 41.49 48.73
C ILE A 444 14.88 41.51 50.24
N ARG A 445 14.60 42.71 50.74
CA ARG A 445 14.17 42.96 52.10
C ARG A 445 12.77 43.56 52.05
N LEU A 446 11.85 42.92 52.77
CA LEU A 446 10.46 43.31 52.82
C LEU A 446 10.14 43.88 54.21
N GLY A 447 9.15 44.75 54.26
CA GLY A 447 8.56 45.27 55.48
C GLY A 447 7.06 45.47 55.31
N ALA A 448 6.40 45.86 56.39
CA ALA A 448 4.98 46.21 56.37
C ALA A 448 4.83 47.70 56.69
N LYS A 449 3.83 48.35 56.09
CA LYS A 449 3.49 49.75 56.38
C LYS A 449 1.99 49.95 56.43
N GLN A 450 1.50 50.67 57.43
CA GLN A 450 0.10 51.08 57.49
C GLN A 450 -0.13 52.28 56.58
N CYS A 451 -0.92 52.08 55.52
CA CYS A 451 -1.17 53.11 54.50
C CYS A 451 -2.63 53.55 54.41
N ASP A 452 -3.58 52.60 54.52
CA ASP A 452 -5.00 52.83 54.20
C ASP A 452 -5.88 53.06 55.45
N GLY A 453 -5.29 53.58 56.53
CA GLY A 453 -5.97 53.80 57.81
C GLY A 453 -5.86 52.62 58.78
N LYS A 454 -6.17 52.87 60.06
CA LYS A 454 -5.81 51.96 61.16
C LYS A 454 -6.42 50.57 61.10
N ASP A 455 -7.52 50.34 60.37
CA ASP A 455 -8.21 49.04 60.37
C ASP A 455 -7.98 48.20 59.10
N LYS A 456 -7.15 48.70 58.17
CA LYS A 456 -6.85 48.00 56.93
C LYS A 456 -5.58 47.14 57.06
N PRO A 457 -5.44 46.06 56.27
CA PRO A 457 -4.21 45.28 56.22
C PRO A 457 -3.01 46.17 55.86
N TYR A 458 -1.83 45.77 56.31
CA TYR A 458 -0.60 46.47 55.97
C TYR A 458 -0.29 46.33 54.47
N ARG A 459 0.39 47.33 53.91
CA ARG A 459 1.01 47.20 52.60
C ARG A 459 2.41 46.64 52.74
N LEU A 460 2.74 45.67 51.90
CA LEU A 460 4.07 45.13 51.72
C LEU A 460 4.94 46.18 51.02
N ILE A 461 6.03 46.55 51.65
CA ILE A 461 7.02 47.50 51.13
C ILE A 461 8.37 46.80 51.02
N GLY A 462 9.22 47.26 50.11
CA GLY A 462 10.55 46.70 49.94
C GLY A 462 11.25 47.20 48.70
N ASP A 463 12.58 47.18 48.75
CA ASP A 463 13.42 47.55 47.63
C ASP A 463 13.78 46.33 46.81
N ARG A 464 13.69 46.48 45.48
CA ARG A 464 14.22 45.52 44.54
C ARG A 464 15.64 45.94 44.17
N PRO A 465 16.67 45.21 44.60
CA PRO A 465 18.05 45.56 44.29
C PRO A 465 18.30 45.44 42.78
N SER A 466 19.20 46.26 42.26
CA SER A 466 19.63 46.16 40.87
C SER A 466 20.35 44.83 40.66
N ASN A 467 19.81 44.00 39.76
CA ASN A 467 20.42 42.73 39.34
C ASN A 467 20.17 42.60 37.83
N PRO A 468 21.15 42.92 36.98
CA PRO A 468 20.97 42.88 35.54
C PRO A 468 20.77 41.44 35.04
N LEU A 469 19.88 41.26 34.07
CA LEU A 469 19.65 39.96 33.44
C LEU A 469 20.91 39.51 32.68
N PRO A 470 21.45 38.31 32.93
CA PRO A 470 22.49 37.71 32.11
C PRO A 470 22.09 37.64 30.63
N LYS A 471 23.03 37.85 29.71
CA LYS A 471 22.77 37.83 28.25
C LYS A 471 22.08 36.54 27.78
N VAL A 472 22.41 35.42 28.39
CA VAL A 472 21.85 34.09 28.06
C VAL A 472 20.35 33.98 28.36
N ILE A 473 19.81 34.82 29.26
CA ILE A 473 18.40 34.87 29.66
C ILE A 473 17.78 36.26 29.44
N SER A 474 18.40 37.12 28.62
CA SER A 474 17.91 38.48 28.35
C SER A 474 16.54 38.53 27.67
N HIS A 475 16.09 37.40 27.09
CA HIS A 475 14.78 37.23 26.48
C HIS A 475 13.66 36.96 27.50
N TYR A 476 13.99 36.63 28.74
CA TYR A 476 13.00 36.52 29.80
C TYR A 476 12.61 37.91 30.30
N SER A 477 11.32 38.07 30.66
CA SER A 477 10.91 39.29 31.35
C SER A 477 11.64 39.38 32.69
N SER A 478 12.06 40.58 33.10
CA SER A 478 12.62 40.81 34.44
C SER A 478 11.56 40.71 35.54
N CYS A 479 10.37 40.18 35.25
CA CYS A 479 9.29 40.07 36.19
C CYS A 479 9.58 38.95 37.21
N ILE A 480 9.43 39.26 38.50
CA ILE A 480 9.60 38.31 39.60
C ILE A 480 8.38 38.35 40.53
N SER A 481 8.04 37.19 41.09
CA SER A 481 7.07 37.06 42.17
C SER A 481 7.81 36.66 43.45
N VAL A 482 7.52 37.35 44.55
CA VAL A 482 8.19 37.17 45.83
C VAL A 482 7.25 36.48 46.80
N HIS A 483 7.64 35.28 47.24
CA HIS A 483 6.93 34.53 48.28
C HIS A 483 7.49 34.94 49.63
N TYR A 484 6.63 35.34 50.56
CA TYR A 484 7.05 35.88 51.86
C TYR A 484 6.21 35.34 53.01
N GLU A 485 6.79 35.40 54.21
CA GLU A 485 6.11 35.16 55.49
C GLU A 485 6.18 36.41 56.35
N ALA A 486 5.04 36.89 56.83
CA ALA A 486 4.94 38.01 57.73
C ALA A 486 4.47 37.56 59.13
N ARG A 487 5.14 38.03 60.18
CA ARG A 487 4.87 37.61 61.57
C ARG A 487 5.15 38.71 62.57
N CYS A 488 4.50 38.64 63.73
CA CYS A 488 4.79 39.53 64.86
C CYS A 488 6.00 39.05 65.67
N PRO A 489 6.66 39.94 66.43
CA PRO A 489 7.70 39.55 67.37
C PRO A 489 7.17 38.48 68.34
N GLY A 490 7.99 37.47 68.62
CA GLY A 490 7.60 36.32 69.45
C GLY A 490 6.83 35.21 68.71
N THR A 491 6.34 35.44 67.49
CA THR A 491 5.76 34.36 66.67
C THR A 491 6.88 33.54 66.00
N PRO A 492 6.93 32.20 66.18
CA PRO A 492 7.93 31.36 65.52
C PRO A 492 7.84 31.40 63.99
N LYS A 493 8.97 31.15 63.30
CA LYS A 493 8.99 30.99 61.84
C LYS A 493 8.12 29.80 61.41
N GLY A 494 7.40 29.95 60.31
CA GLY A 494 6.47 28.96 59.76
C GLY A 494 5.02 29.12 60.22
N VAL A 495 4.77 29.90 61.27
CA VAL A 495 3.42 30.16 61.84
C VAL A 495 2.85 31.51 61.38
N GLY A 496 3.67 32.34 60.73
CA GLY A 496 3.25 33.61 60.17
C GLY A 496 2.33 33.49 58.95
N VAL A 497 1.89 34.63 58.46
CA VAL A 497 1.05 34.74 57.26
C VAL A 497 1.93 34.60 56.04
N LYS A 498 1.68 33.57 55.23
CA LYS A 498 2.38 33.35 53.96
C LYS A 498 1.57 33.87 52.80
N ALA A 499 2.21 34.61 51.92
CA ALA A 499 1.58 35.15 50.71
C ALA A 499 2.61 35.38 49.61
N THR A 500 2.11 35.69 48.42
CA THR A 500 2.92 35.99 47.24
C THR A 500 2.65 37.41 46.79
N GLN A 501 3.70 38.20 46.65
CA GLN A 501 3.64 39.46 45.92
C GLN A 501 3.97 39.19 44.45
N TYR A 502 2.94 39.23 43.61
CA TYR A 502 3.12 39.13 42.17
C TYR A 502 3.72 40.42 41.62
N ASN A 503 4.46 40.30 40.52
CA ASN A 503 5.03 41.41 39.76
C ASN A 503 5.82 42.42 40.63
N PHE A 504 6.69 41.92 41.52
CA PHE A 504 7.42 42.77 42.45
C PHE A 504 8.42 43.69 41.72
N THR A 505 8.12 44.99 41.72
CA THR A 505 8.92 46.05 41.10
C THR A 505 9.84 46.76 42.08
N GLY A 506 9.61 46.63 43.39
CA GLY A 506 10.45 47.25 44.44
C GLY A 506 10.24 48.75 44.59
N MET A 507 9.00 49.20 44.79
CA MET A 507 8.63 50.62 44.89
C MET A 507 9.03 51.31 46.22
N GLY A 508 10.04 50.81 46.92
CA GLY A 508 10.55 51.38 48.17
C GLY A 508 9.55 51.45 49.32
N LEU A 509 9.80 52.35 50.28
CA LEU A 509 9.03 52.48 51.53
C LEU A 509 7.69 53.26 51.36
N GLY A 510 7.21 53.41 50.12
CA GLY A 510 6.04 54.23 49.78
C GLY A 510 4.71 53.45 49.83
N CYS A 511 3.62 54.17 50.08
CA CYS A 511 2.26 53.61 50.12
C CYS A 511 1.57 53.55 48.73
N LEU A 512 2.32 53.71 47.64
CA LEU A 512 1.78 54.00 46.31
C LEU A 512 1.34 52.75 45.52
N SER A 513 1.64 51.55 46.01
CA SER A 513 1.34 50.30 45.30
C SER A 513 0.00 49.71 45.74
N ALA A 514 -1.02 49.78 44.88
CA ALA A 514 -2.34 49.18 45.11
C ALA A 514 -2.27 47.65 45.30
N GLU A 515 -1.35 46.99 44.59
CA GLU A 515 -1.20 45.53 44.50
C GLU A 515 -0.40 44.91 45.65
N SER A 516 0.06 45.72 46.60
CA SER A 516 0.91 45.28 47.71
C SER A 516 0.18 45.06 49.02
N LEU A 517 -1.13 44.85 49.00
CA LEU A 517 -1.89 44.63 50.24
C LEU A 517 -1.59 43.23 50.81
N MET A 518 -1.19 43.17 52.07
CA MET A 518 -1.12 41.89 52.78
C MET A 518 -2.53 41.28 52.91
N PRO A 519 -2.67 39.95 52.87
CA PRO A 519 -4.00 39.31 52.89
C PRO A 519 -4.73 39.52 54.22
N GLN A 520 -4.00 39.72 55.31
CA GLN A 520 -4.57 40.01 56.63
C GLN A 520 -3.66 40.93 57.44
N ARG A 521 -4.29 41.68 58.36
CA ARG A 521 -3.58 42.50 59.33
C ARG A 521 -3.04 41.64 60.48
N LEU A 522 -1.84 41.94 60.95
CA LEU A 522 -1.24 41.33 62.12
C LEU A 522 -1.52 42.17 63.38
N ALA A 523 -1.51 41.54 64.55
CA ALA A 523 -1.87 42.19 65.83
C ALA A 523 -0.84 43.22 66.33
N CYS A 524 0.43 43.08 65.93
CA CYS A 524 1.51 44.03 66.21
C CYS A 524 1.43 45.26 65.28
N LYS A 525 2.11 46.34 65.64
CA LYS A 525 2.24 47.53 64.78
C LYS A 525 3.03 47.20 63.52
N ASP A 526 2.85 47.99 62.47
CA ASP A 526 3.54 47.81 61.19
C ASP A 526 5.08 47.84 61.32
N GLU A 527 5.61 48.75 62.14
CA GLU A 527 7.05 48.85 62.47
C GLU A 527 7.63 47.60 63.13
N ASP A 528 6.80 46.80 63.79
CA ASP A 528 7.19 45.58 64.49
C ASP A 528 7.03 44.32 63.62
N VAL A 529 6.35 44.41 62.46
CA VAL A 529 6.12 43.25 61.59
C VAL A 529 7.43 42.80 60.97
N ILE A 530 7.78 41.54 61.20
CA ILE A 530 8.92 40.88 60.56
C ILE A 530 8.42 40.22 59.28
N VAL A 531 8.92 40.68 58.13
CA VAL A 531 8.61 40.07 56.83
C VAL A 531 9.85 39.39 56.27
N GLU A 532 9.80 38.07 56.11
CA GLU A 532 10.89 37.26 55.58
C GLU A 532 10.56 36.77 54.18
N THR A 533 11.47 37.02 53.22
CA THR A 533 11.39 36.43 51.89
C THR A 533 11.66 34.93 51.98
N ILE A 534 10.67 34.11 51.61
CA ILE A 534 10.77 32.65 51.58
C ILE A 534 11.44 32.21 50.29
N ASP A 535 10.94 32.69 49.15
CA ASP A 535 11.40 32.29 47.82
C ASP A 535 11.10 33.37 46.77
N VAL A 536 11.78 33.30 45.63
CA VAL A 536 11.57 34.22 44.50
C VAL A 536 11.47 33.41 43.22
N THR A 537 10.41 33.65 42.47
CA THR A 537 10.09 32.92 41.23
C THR A 537 9.93 33.90 40.07
N GLY A 538 10.02 33.42 38.83
CA GLY A 538 9.58 34.19 37.68
C GLY A 538 8.08 34.44 37.72
N CYS A 539 7.62 35.50 37.05
CA CYS A 539 6.19 35.64 36.78
C CYS A 539 5.73 34.52 35.83
N SER A 540 4.70 33.78 36.26
CA SER A 540 4.05 32.70 35.52
C SER A 540 2.95 33.22 34.62
#